data_AF-A0A849PU98-F1
#
_entry.id   AF-A0A849PU98-F1
#
_cell.length_a   1.000
_cell.length_b   1.000
_cell.length_c   1.000
_cell.angle_alpha   90.00
_cell.angle_beta   90.00
_cell.angle_gamma   90.00
#
_symmetry.space_group_name_H-M   'P 1'
#
loop_
_entity.id
_entity.type
_entity.pdbx_description
1 polymer ?
#
loop_
_entity_poly.entity_id
_entity_poly.type
_entity_poly.pdbx_seq_one_letter_code
_entity_poly.pdbx_strand_id
1 'polypeptide(L)'
;MDRIVFAVLAVVIVSLGCVSLPSDVSDDEMDICTVDSDCVPATCCHATDCVNARFEPDCSDIECTAYCAPGTVDCGGGCACVFGRCEAFIYEGR
;
A
#
# COMPACT_ATOMS: atom_id res chain seq x y z
N MET A 1 -29.84 39.44 -8.25
CA MET A 1 -29.15 38.64 -7.22
C MET A 1 -27.77 39.23 -7.01
N ASP A 2 -27.53 39.85 -5.86
CA ASP A 2 -26.27 40.55 -5.58
C ASP A 2 -25.10 39.57 -5.53
N ARG A 3 -23.93 40.00 -6.04
CA ARG A 3 -22.67 39.21 -6.01
C ARG A 3 -22.31 38.77 -4.58
N ILE A 4 -22.79 39.52 -3.60
CA ILE A 4 -22.68 39.24 -2.16
C ILE A 4 -23.47 37.97 -1.79
N VAL A 5 -24.67 37.76 -2.34
CA VAL A 5 -25.50 36.58 -2.07
C VAL A 5 -24.84 35.31 -2.60
N PHE A 6 -24.24 35.35 -3.80
CA PHE A 6 -23.50 34.21 -4.34
C PHE A 6 -22.23 33.88 -3.55
N ALA A 7 -21.51 34.90 -3.08
CA ALA A 7 -20.31 34.72 -2.26
C ALA A 7 -20.66 34.09 -0.90
N VAL A 8 -21.74 34.54 -0.26
CA VAL A 8 -22.21 33.98 1.01
C VAL A 8 -22.70 32.55 0.83
N LEU A 9 -23.42 32.24 -0.24
CA LEU A 9 -23.92 30.88 -0.51
C LEU A 9 -22.76 29.87 -0.72
N ALA A 10 -21.72 30.26 -1.45
CA ALA A 10 -20.55 29.42 -1.69
C ALA A 10 -19.77 29.13 -0.40
N VAL A 11 -19.60 30.12 0.49
CA VAL A 11 -18.94 29.95 1.79
C VAL A 11 -19.76 29.05 2.74
N VAL A 12 -21.10 29.11 2.66
CA VAL A 12 -22.00 28.27 3.47
C VAL A 12 -21.99 26.81 2.99
N ILE A 13 -21.89 26.56 1.67
CA ILE A 13 -21.79 25.20 1.12
C ILE A 13 -20.45 24.54 1.48
N VAL A 14 -19.36 25.31 1.52
CA VAL A 14 -18.04 24.83 1.96
C VAL A 14 -17.98 24.54 3.47
N SER A 15 -18.81 25.20 4.29
CA SER A 15 -18.82 25.01 5.74
C SER A 15 -19.86 24.00 6.25
N LEU A 16 -20.92 23.69 5.48
CA LEU A 16 -21.87 22.62 5.81
C LEU A 16 -21.54 21.27 5.14
N GLY A 17 -20.69 21.26 4.12
CA GLY A 17 -20.17 20.03 3.53
C GLY A 17 -18.86 19.64 4.19
N CYS A 18 -18.83 18.51 4.88
CA CYS A 18 -17.58 17.78 5.13
C CYS A 18 -16.93 17.51 3.78
N VAL A 19 -16.08 18.42 3.31
CA VAL A 19 -15.14 18.13 2.23
C VAL A 19 -14.17 17.11 2.82
N SER A 20 -14.50 15.83 2.66
CA SER A 20 -13.58 14.74 2.88
C SER A 20 -12.43 14.92 1.89
N LEU A 21 -11.38 15.61 2.33
CA LEU A 21 -10.09 15.55 1.66
C LEU A 21 -9.72 14.06 1.50
N PRO A 22 -9.24 13.61 0.34
CA PRO A 22 -8.59 12.31 0.27
C PRO A 22 -7.45 12.36 1.28
N SER A 23 -7.49 11.48 2.28
CA SER A 23 -6.37 11.29 3.18
C SER A 23 -5.22 10.79 2.32
N ASP A 24 -4.18 11.60 2.18
CA ASP A 24 -2.90 11.13 1.67
C ASP A 24 -2.50 9.96 2.57
N VAL A 25 -2.65 8.73 2.09
CA VAL A 25 -2.13 7.55 2.78
C VAL A 25 -0.63 7.74 2.74
N SER A 26 -0.06 8.15 3.88
CA SER A 26 1.38 8.30 3.99
C SER A 26 2.02 6.94 3.74
N ASP A 27 3.10 6.91 2.95
CA ASP A 27 3.82 5.68 2.59
C ASP A 27 4.24 4.84 3.85
N ASP A 28 4.38 5.48 5.02
CA ASP A 28 4.67 4.82 6.31
C ASP A 28 3.54 3.92 6.82
N GLU A 29 2.33 4.02 6.26
CA GLU A 29 1.23 3.14 6.63
C GLU A 29 1.16 1.87 5.76
N MET A 30 1.90 1.83 4.64
CA MET A 30 1.78 0.72 3.68
C MET A 30 2.35 -0.60 4.18
N ASP A 31 3.25 -0.57 5.16
CA ASP A 31 3.93 -1.74 5.71
C ASP A 31 3.45 -2.12 7.12
N ILE A 32 2.54 -1.36 7.74
CA ILE A 32 2.09 -1.65 9.12
C ILE A 32 1.40 -3.03 9.19
N CYS A 33 1.78 -3.86 10.16
CA CYS A 33 1.22 -5.19 10.38
C CYS A 33 1.09 -5.54 11.86
N THR A 34 0.32 -6.60 12.13
CA THR A 34 0.21 -7.21 13.47
C THR A 34 0.72 -8.65 13.51
N VAL A 35 0.56 -9.37 12.40
CA VAL A 35 0.96 -10.78 12.25
C VAL A 35 1.50 -11.02 10.84
N ASP A 36 2.27 -12.10 10.65
CA ASP A 36 2.91 -12.41 9.36
C ASP A 36 1.90 -12.52 8.20
N SER A 37 0.69 -13.02 8.46
CA SER A 37 -0.36 -13.14 7.44
C SER A 37 -0.90 -11.80 6.95
N ASP A 38 -0.58 -10.70 7.62
CA ASP A 38 -0.91 -9.36 7.15
C ASP A 38 0.03 -8.91 6.03
N CYS A 39 1.15 -9.61 5.79
CA CYS A 39 2.20 -9.17 4.88
C CYS A 39 2.23 -9.98 3.58
N VAL A 40 2.31 -9.27 2.46
CA VAL A 40 2.37 -9.83 1.11
C VAL A 40 3.48 -9.14 0.30
N PRO A 41 3.94 -9.73 -0.81
CA PRO A 41 4.92 -9.10 -1.69
C PRO A 41 4.47 -7.72 -2.21
N ALA A 42 5.35 -6.73 -2.17
CA ALA A 42 5.07 -5.37 -2.64
C ALA A 42 4.90 -5.26 -4.17
N THR A 43 5.40 -6.26 -4.90
CA THR A 43 5.30 -6.36 -6.35
C THR A 43 4.92 -7.78 -6.76
N CYS A 44 4.32 -7.92 -7.94
CA CYS A 44 3.82 -9.22 -8.41
C CYS A 44 4.91 -10.26 -8.65
N CYS A 45 6.08 -9.84 -9.12
CA CYS A 45 7.16 -10.74 -9.47
C CYS A 45 8.46 -10.22 -8.86
N HIS A 46 9.27 -11.14 -8.33
CA HIS A 46 10.62 -10.83 -7.85
C HIS A 46 10.65 -9.69 -6.81
N ALA A 47 9.68 -9.70 -5.88
CA ALA A 47 9.60 -8.67 -4.85
C ALA A 47 10.82 -8.73 -3.92
N THR A 48 11.38 -7.56 -3.64
CA THR A 48 12.42 -7.34 -2.62
C THR A 48 11.86 -6.81 -1.31
N ASP A 49 10.59 -6.41 -1.32
CA ASP A 49 9.92 -5.71 -0.24
C ASP A 49 8.52 -6.29 -0.02
N CYS A 50 7.94 -5.98 1.14
CA CYS A 50 6.62 -6.45 1.55
C CYS A 50 5.73 -5.28 1.95
N VAL A 51 4.43 -5.43 1.74
CA VAL A 51 3.39 -4.47 2.14
C VAL A 51 2.31 -5.19 2.93
N ASN A 52 1.48 -4.42 3.64
CA ASN A 52 0.25 -4.96 4.20
C ASN A 52 -0.69 -5.44 3.08
N ALA A 53 -1.35 -6.57 3.27
CA ALA A 53 -2.30 -7.17 2.31
C ALA A 53 -3.42 -6.22 1.86
N ARG A 54 -3.77 -5.20 2.65
CA ARG A 54 -4.71 -4.14 2.24
C ARG A 54 -4.22 -3.30 1.06
N PHE A 55 -2.93 -3.33 0.76
CA PHE A 55 -2.26 -2.65 -0.35
C PHE A 55 -1.61 -3.63 -1.32
N GLU A 56 -2.05 -4.89 -1.32
CA GLU A 56 -1.58 -5.91 -2.25
C GLU A 56 -1.71 -5.40 -3.70
N PRO A 57 -0.65 -5.52 -4.53
CA PRO A 57 -0.75 -5.19 -5.95
C PRO A 57 -1.71 -6.15 -6.66
N ASP A 58 -2.50 -5.63 -7.61
CA ASP A 58 -3.31 -6.49 -8.48
C ASP A 58 -2.40 -7.18 -9.50
N CYS A 59 -2.26 -8.49 -9.35
CA CYS A 59 -1.43 -9.34 -10.20
C CYS A 59 -2.25 -10.22 -11.16
N SER A 60 -3.56 -10.00 -11.29
CA SER A 60 -4.46 -10.87 -12.05
C SER A 60 -4.11 -10.99 -13.54
N ASP A 61 -3.56 -9.92 -14.13
CA ASP A 61 -3.15 -9.85 -15.54
C ASP A 61 -1.62 -9.90 -15.74
N ILE A 62 -0.86 -10.26 -14.70
CA ILE A 62 0.62 -10.31 -14.74
C ILE A 62 1.12 -11.75 -14.86
N GLU A 63 1.85 -12.02 -15.94
CA GLU A 63 2.56 -13.29 -16.12
C GLU A 63 4.01 -13.17 -15.62
N CYS A 64 4.29 -13.68 -14.42
CA CYS A 64 5.65 -13.75 -13.90
C CYS A 64 6.47 -14.82 -14.62
N THR A 65 7.80 -14.66 -14.61
CA THR A 65 8.69 -15.70 -15.13
C THR A 65 8.68 -16.93 -14.22
N ALA A 66 8.94 -18.12 -14.78
CA ALA A 66 9.05 -19.36 -13.98
C ALA A 66 10.38 -19.49 -13.23
N TYR A 67 11.29 -18.53 -13.41
CA TYR A 67 12.57 -18.46 -12.72
C TYR A 67 12.38 -17.74 -11.39
N CYS A 68 12.93 -18.23 -10.28
CA CYS A 68 13.03 -17.42 -9.08
C CYS A 68 14.25 -16.50 -9.17
N ALA A 69 14.08 -15.21 -8.88
CA ALA A 69 15.19 -14.26 -8.95
C ALA A 69 16.05 -14.31 -7.67
N PRO A 70 17.38 -14.43 -7.77
CA PRO A 70 18.24 -14.36 -6.59
C PRO A 70 18.09 -13.02 -5.88
N GLY A 71 17.97 -13.06 -4.55
CA GLY A 71 17.79 -11.84 -3.75
C GLY A 71 16.34 -11.35 -3.67
N THR A 72 15.35 -12.17 -4.01
CA THR A 72 13.93 -11.81 -3.95
C THR A 72 13.10 -12.84 -3.20
N VAL A 73 11.92 -12.43 -2.76
CA VAL A 73 10.99 -13.22 -1.91
C VAL A 73 10.61 -14.55 -2.55
N ASP A 74 10.43 -14.60 -3.86
CA ASP A 74 10.08 -15.83 -4.60
C ASP A 74 11.24 -16.83 -4.74
N CYS A 75 12.46 -16.49 -4.31
CA CYS A 75 13.63 -17.37 -4.38
C CYS A 75 14.11 -17.77 -2.98
N GLY A 76 13.22 -18.43 -2.24
CA GLY A 76 13.49 -18.92 -0.89
C GLY A 76 13.34 -17.85 0.19
N GLY A 77 12.57 -16.80 -0.06
CA GLY A 77 12.22 -15.79 0.92
C GLY A 77 10.75 -15.83 1.33
N GLY A 78 10.31 -14.76 1.97
CA GLY A 78 8.94 -14.54 2.41
C GLY A 78 8.75 -13.15 2.99
N CYS A 79 7.52 -12.84 3.34
CA CYS A 79 7.15 -11.64 4.09
C CYS A 79 6.81 -12.02 5.52
N ALA A 80 7.26 -11.22 6.49
CA ALA A 80 6.98 -11.41 7.91
C ALA A 80 6.72 -10.08 8.60
N CYS A 81 5.96 -10.12 9.69
CA CYS A 81 5.69 -8.95 10.50
C CYS A 81 6.76 -8.78 11.57
N VAL A 82 7.68 -7.86 11.35
CA VAL A 82 8.85 -7.63 12.21
C VAL A 82 8.73 -6.24 12.82
N PHE A 83 8.65 -6.17 14.16
CA PHE A 83 8.46 -4.91 14.90
C PHE A 83 7.27 -4.06 14.43
N GLY A 84 6.20 -4.71 13.95
CA GLY A 84 4.98 -4.05 13.48
C GLY A 84 5.05 -3.53 12.04
N ARG A 85 6.09 -3.91 11.28
CA ARG A 85 6.23 -3.61 9.85
C ARG A 85 6.46 -4.87 9.04
N CYS A 86 5.94 -4.89 7.81
CA CYS A 86 6.13 -5.96 6.86
C CYS A 86 7.52 -5.90 6.28
N GLU A 87 8.34 -6.89 6.62
CA GLU A 87 9.71 -7.00 6.18
C GLU A 87 9.88 -8.24 5.30
N ALA A 88 10.70 -8.10 4.25
CA ALA A 88 11.12 -9.23 3.45
C ALA A 88 12.28 -9.96 4.16
N PHE A 89 12.24 -11.29 4.16
CA PHE A 89 13.40 -12.11 4.49
C PHE A 89 13.80 -12.94 3.28
N ILE A 90 15.11 -13.11 3.06
CA ILE A 90 15.67 -13.87 1.95
C ILE A 90 16.71 -14.83 2.53
N TYR A 91 16.58 -16.14 2.30
CA TYR A 91 17.62 -17.08 2.66
C TYR A 91 18.67 -17.14 1.55
N GLU A 92 19.82 -16.50 1.74
CA GLU A 92 20.95 -16.65 0.83
C GLU A 92 21.55 -18.07 0.96
N GLY A 93 21.56 -18.83 -0.16
CA GLY A 93 22.38 -20.04 -0.29
C GLY A 93 21.64 -21.38 -0.40
N ARG A 94 20.60 -21.49 -1.23
CA ARG A 94 20.10 -22.79 -1.70
C ARG A 94 20.32 -22.96 -3.19
#